data_AF-A0A484I889-F1
#
_entry.id   AF-A0A484I889-F1
#
_cell.length_a   1.000
_cell.length_b   1.000
_cell.length_c   1.000
_cell.angle_alpha   90.00
_cell.angle_beta   90.00
_cell.angle_gamma   90.00
#
_symmetry.space_group_name_H-M   'P 1'
#
loop_
_entity.id
_entity.type
_entity.pdbx_description
1 polymer ?
#
loop_
_entity_poly.entity_id
_entity_poly.type
_entity_poly.pdbx_seq_one_letter_code
_entity_poly.pdbx_strand_id
1 'polypeptide(L)'
;MTGQVTPTFYRNIDREDMLSGYLKKYKTTKHARDLVRYYERFVDIFFTKPELIASESGHNRAWICDAMRKFGQYYDRKFQNPELKILIEEIIKRYEVNKNVRIHDRVWIADDGFIDAMIYKVLELEGEIGTITRFALFSGLRGEEMTYAHETPICDVLSGCDCNKLHLVVKGNYVFLVLNRIVGQKCAFFTIIPLKVWNEYKVLGRQANRKET
;
A
#
# COMPACT_ATOMS: atom_id res chain seq x y z
N MET A 1 5.40 9.13 46.36
CA MET A 1 4.95 7.73 46.17
C MET A 1 5.19 7.35 44.71
N THR A 2 6.37 6.83 44.38
CA THR A 2 6.73 6.35 43.03
C THR A 2 6.49 4.85 42.94
N GLY A 3 5.22 4.44 42.94
CA GLY A 3 4.85 3.07 42.59
C GLY A 3 4.63 3.01 41.09
N GLN A 4 5.51 2.35 40.34
CA GLN A 4 5.19 1.95 38.96
C GLN A 4 4.04 0.93 39.03
N VAL A 5 2.80 1.43 38.90
CA VAL A 5 1.62 0.57 38.72
C VAL A 5 1.82 -0.14 37.40
N THR A 6 2.22 -1.41 37.45
CA THR A 6 2.31 -2.25 36.25
C THR A 6 0.89 -2.67 35.90
N PRO A 7 0.31 -2.23 34.78
CA PRO A 7 -1.06 -2.59 34.46
C PRO A 7 -1.11 -4.10 34.20
N THR A 8 -2.00 -4.83 34.86
CA THR A 8 -2.19 -6.29 34.64
C THR A 8 -3.47 -6.62 33.89
N PHE A 9 -4.32 -5.61 33.63
CA PHE A 9 -5.66 -5.78 33.03
C PHE A 9 -5.62 -6.49 31.67
N TYR A 10 -4.54 -6.34 30.90
CA TYR A 10 -4.39 -6.93 29.57
C TYR A 10 -3.87 -8.39 29.60
N ARG A 11 -3.37 -8.87 30.74
CA ARG A 11 -2.75 -10.20 30.86
C ARG A 11 -3.77 -11.34 30.84
N ASN A 12 -4.99 -11.07 31.28
CA ASN A 12 -6.06 -12.07 31.40
C ASN A 12 -7.07 -12.02 30.24
N ILE A 13 -6.68 -11.42 29.11
CA ILE A 13 -7.55 -11.30 27.94
C ILE A 13 -7.68 -12.65 27.25
N ASP A 14 -8.92 -13.05 27.00
CA ASP A 14 -9.23 -14.23 26.21
C ASP A 14 -8.91 -13.97 24.73
N ARG A 15 -7.79 -14.53 24.28
CA ARG A 15 -7.27 -14.39 22.93
C ARG A 15 -8.16 -15.07 21.89
N GLU A 16 -8.82 -16.17 22.24
CA GLU A 16 -9.71 -16.89 21.33
C GLU A 16 -11.02 -16.12 21.12
N ASP A 17 -11.57 -15.55 22.19
CA ASP A 17 -12.71 -14.64 22.10
C ASP A 17 -12.39 -13.40 21.25
N MET A 18 -11.20 -12.80 21.47
CA MET A 18 -10.74 -11.66 20.68
C MET A 18 -10.57 -12.03 19.19
N LEU A 19 -9.96 -13.18 18.90
CA LEU A 19 -9.80 -13.69 17.53
C LEU A 19 -11.15 -13.93 16.87
N SER A 20 -12.08 -14.58 17.56
CA SER A 20 -13.45 -14.81 17.09
C SER A 20 -14.16 -13.49 16.76
N GLY A 21 -14.02 -12.48 17.64
CA GLY A 21 -14.54 -11.14 17.42
C GLY A 21 -13.94 -10.44 16.20
N TYR A 22 -12.64 -10.64 15.92
CA TYR A 22 -11.97 -10.10 14.74
C TYR A 22 -12.35 -10.84 13.46
N LEU A 23 -12.48 -12.16 13.49
CA LEU A 23 -12.90 -12.96 12.34
C LEU A 23 -14.31 -12.62 11.87
N LYS A 24 -15.22 -12.26 12.79
CA LYS A 24 -16.56 -11.76 12.43
C LYS A 24 -16.53 -10.38 11.79
N LYS A 25 -15.54 -9.54 12.13
CA LYS A 25 -15.47 -8.13 11.71
C LYS A 25 -14.67 -7.95 10.41
N TYR A 26 -13.61 -8.71 10.21
CA TYR A 26 -12.67 -8.51 9.10
C TYR A 26 -12.84 -9.60 8.03
N LYS A 27 -12.90 -9.18 6.76
CA LYS A 27 -13.06 -10.07 5.61
C LYS A 27 -11.90 -11.05 5.42
N THR A 28 -10.71 -10.69 5.89
CA THR A 28 -9.48 -11.48 5.68
C THR A 28 -9.05 -12.16 6.98
N THR A 29 -9.15 -13.50 7.03
CA THR A 29 -8.72 -14.33 8.17
C THR A 29 -7.27 -14.08 8.58
N LYS A 30 -6.38 -13.90 7.60
CA LYS A 30 -4.96 -13.60 7.84
C LYS A 30 -4.79 -12.33 8.68
N HIS A 31 -5.47 -11.25 8.30
CA HIS A 31 -5.38 -9.97 9.01
C HIS A 31 -5.85 -10.09 10.47
N ALA A 32 -6.96 -10.79 10.72
CA ALA A 32 -7.45 -11.04 12.08
C ALA A 32 -6.41 -11.80 12.93
N ARG A 33 -5.79 -12.85 12.38
CA ARG A 33 -4.73 -13.62 13.05
C ARG A 33 -3.48 -12.78 13.30
N ASP A 34 -3.07 -11.98 12.33
CA ASP A 34 -1.92 -11.08 12.46
C ASP A 34 -2.16 -10.09 13.61
N LEU A 35 -3.33 -9.46 13.71
CA LEU A 35 -3.67 -8.56 14.82
C LEU A 35 -3.51 -9.21 16.20
N VAL A 36 -4.02 -10.44 16.37
CA VAL A 36 -3.89 -11.16 17.65
C VAL A 36 -2.44 -11.52 17.95
N ARG A 37 -1.68 -11.95 16.94
CA ARG A 37 -0.25 -12.28 17.09
C ARG A 37 0.59 -11.07 17.48
N TYR A 38 0.33 -9.93 16.86
CA TYR A 38 1.01 -8.67 17.20
C TYR A 38 0.63 -8.19 18.60
N TYR A 39 -0.64 -8.32 18.97
CA TYR A 39 -1.08 -8.07 20.34
C TYR A 39 -0.29 -8.94 21.33
N GLU A 40 -0.31 -10.26 21.15
CA GLU A 40 0.33 -11.22 22.06
C GLU A 40 1.82 -10.93 22.24
N ARG A 41 2.53 -10.63 21.14
CA ARG A 41 3.97 -10.39 21.17
C ARG A 41 4.34 -9.07 21.87
N PHE A 42 3.51 -8.04 21.75
CA PHE A 42 3.91 -6.68 22.12
C PHE A 42 3.09 -6.05 23.24
N VAL A 43 2.01 -6.67 23.72
CA VAL A 43 1.12 -6.05 24.72
C VAL A 43 1.85 -5.73 26.02
N ASP A 44 2.68 -6.64 26.53
CA ASP A 44 3.45 -6.39 27.75
C ASP A 44 4.45 -5.25 27.54
N ILE A 45 5.18 -5.26 26.41
CA ILE A 45 6.14 -4.21 26.09
C ILE A 45 5.42 -2.86 25.95
N PHE A 46 4.28 -2.83 25.28
CA PHE A 46 3.52 -1.63 24.99
C PHE A 46 3.04 -0.90 26.26
N PHE A 47 2.58 -1.64 27.27
CA PHE A 47 2.09 -1.03 28.51
C PHE A 47 3.17 -0.84 29.59
N THR A 48 4.34 -1.49 29.47
CA THR A 48 5.38 -1.40 30.50
C THR A 48 6.63 -0.64 30.05
N LYS A 49 7.07 -0.83 28.81
CA LYS A 49 8.31 -0.27 28.23
C LYS A 49 8.12 0.12 26.76
N PRO A 50 7.16 1.00 26.44
CA PRO A 50 6.82 1.37 25.06
C PRO A 50 7.98 1.99 24.28
N GLU A 51 8.96 2.60 24.96
CA GLU A 51 10.17 3.15 24.37
C GLU A 51 10.99 2.11 23.59
N LEU A 52 10.90 0.83 23.97
CA LEU A 52 11.59 -0.26 23.25
C LEU A 52 11.00 -0.48 21.85
N ILE A 53 9.72 -0.16 21.65
CA ILE A 53 9.04 -0.33 20.36
C ILE A 53 9.56 0.68 19.33
N ALA A 54 10.11 1.82 19.76
CA ALA A 54 10.68 2.81 18.85
C ALA A 54 11.83 2.23 17.99
N SER A 55 12.56 1.22 18.51
CA SER A 55 13.64 0.54 17.79
C SER A 55 13.18 -0.38 16.66
N GLU A 56 11.90 -0.74 16.61
CA GLU A 56 11.33 -1.64 15.61
C GLU A 56 11.24 -0.99 14.22
N SER A 57 11.10 -1.78 13.16
CA SER A 57 10.88 -1.20 11.82
C SER A 57 9.55 -0.44 11.73
N GLY A 58 9.45 0.58 10.88
CA GLY A 58 8.21 1.35 10.71
C GLY A 58 7.00 0.51 10.29
N HIS A 59 7.21 -0.59 9.55
CA HIS A 59 6.15 -1.56 9.24
C HIS A 59 5.71 -2.34 10.48
N ASN A 60 6.65 -2.80 11.29
CA ASN A 60 6.37 -3.54 12.51
C ASN A 60 5.63 -2.64 13.53
N ARG A 61 6.09 -1.38 13.69
CA ARG A 61 5.41 -0.37 14.51
C ARG A 61 3.97 -0.10 14.06
N ALA A 62 3.71 -0.07 12.75
CA ALA A 62 2.36 0.11 12.21
C ALA A 62 1.41 -0.99 12.66
N TRP A 63 1.85 -2.25 12.53
CA TRP A 63 1.08 -3.41 12.98
C TRP A 63 0.89 -3.45 14.50
N ILE A 64 1.91 -3.07 15.27
CA ILE A 64 1.81 -2.96 16.73
C ILE A 64 0.74 -1.92 17.09
N CYS A 65 0.79 -0.73 16.50
CA CYS A 65 -0.20 0.32 16.75
C CYS A 65 -1.61 -0.13 16.38
N ASP A 66 -1.80 -0.76 15.21
CA ASP A 66 -3.13 -1.22 14.80
C ASP A 66 -3.64 -2.34 15.71
N ALA A 67 -2.79 -3.30 16.09
CA ALA A 67 -3.13 -4.35 17.03
C ALA A 67 -3.58 -3.79 18.39
N MET A 68 -2.85 -2.83 18.96
CA MET A 68 -3.23 -2.19 20.24
C MET A 68 -4.53 -1.41 20.10
N ARG A 69 -4.71 -0.63 19.02
CA ARG A 69 -5.97 0.09 18.78
C ARG A 69 -7.16 -0.86 18.65
N LYS A 70 -7.00 -1.98 17.93
CA LYS A 70 -8.07 -2.99 17.83
C LYS A 70 -8.35 -3.63 19.18
N PHE A 71 -7.31 -3.88 19.97
CA PHE A 71 -7.45 -4.37 21.33
C PHE A 71 -8.26 -3.39 22.19
N GLY A 72 -7.97 -2.09 22.15
CA GLY A 72 -8.79 -1.07 22.83
C GLY A 72 -10.25 -1.08 22.38
N GLN A 73 -10.52 -1.29 21.08
CA GLN A 73 -11.89 -1.45 20.57
C GLN A 73 -12.57 -2.74 21.05
N TYR A 74 -11.82 -3.85 21.13
CA TYR A 74 -12.32 -5.10 21.68
C TYR A 74 -12.67 -4.93 23.16
N TYR A 75 -11.73 -4.39 23.95
CA TYR A 75 -11.87 -4.21 25.39
C TYR A 75 -13.06 -3.32 25.74
N ASP A 76 -13.21 -2.18 25.07
CA ASP A 76 -14.36 -1.29 25.27
C ASP A 76 -15.70 -2.01 24.99
N ARG A 77 -15.79 -2.80 23.91
CA ARG A 77 -17.02 -3.57 23.65
C ARG A 77 -17.30 -4.65 24.69
N LYS A 78 -16.25 -5.31 25.20
CA LYS A 78 -16.37 -6.44 26.13
C LYS A 78 -16.65 -5.97 27.57
N PHE A 79 -15.99 -4.90 28.00
CA PHE A 79 -15.97 -4.43 29.38
C PHE A 79 -16.59 -3.04 29.57
N GLN A 80 -17.09 -2.41 28.51
CA GLN A 80 -17.68 -1.06 28.52
C GLN A 80 -16.75 0.00 29.12
N ASN A 81 -15.45 -0.11 28.80
CA ASN A 81 -14.42 0.79 29.28
C ASN A 81 -13.71 1.47 28.10
N PRO A 82 -14.07 2.74 27.79
CA PRO A 82 -13.44 3.49 26.72
C PRO A 82 -12.08 4.07 27.10
N GLU A 83 -11.71 4.12 28.38
CA GLU A 83 -10.46 4.71 28.87
C GLU A 83 -9.24 4.02 28.29
N LEU A 84 -9.34 2.71 28.04
CA LEU A 84 -8.23 1.97 27.45
C LEU A 84 -7.85 2.47 26.05
N LYS A 85 -8.84 2.87 25.23
CA LYS A 85 -8.55 3.46 23.92
C LYS A 85 -7.77 4.76 24.06
N ILE A 86 -8.15 5.58 25.03
CA ILE A 86 -7.48 6.85 25.33
C ILE A 86 -6.04 6.57 25.79
N LEU A 87 -5.85 5.64 26.72
CA LEU A 87 -4.53 5.24 27.20
C LEU A 87 -3.63 4.76 26.05
N ILE A 88 -4.14 3.92 25.15
CA ILE A 88 -3.39 3.43 23.99
C ILE A 88 -2.92 4.60 23.12
N GLU A 89 -3.81 5.55 22.79
CA GLU A 89 -3.41 6.71 21.98
C GLU A 89 -2.40 7.61 22.70
N GLU A 90 -2.53 7.79 24.01
CA GLU A 90 -1.56 8.58 24.79
C GLU A 90 -0.19 7.90 24.84
N ILE A 91 -0.12 6.57 24.95
CA ILE A 91 1.15 5.83 24.84
C ILE A 91 1.76 6.01 23.44
N ILE A 92 0.97 5.85 22.38
CA ILE A 92 1.46 6.01 21.00
C ILE A 92 2.05 7.40 20.78
N LYS A 93 1.35 8.45 21.24
CA LYS A 93 1.81 9.84 21.11
C LYS A 93 3.05 10.10 21.96
N ARG A 94 3.01 9.76 23.25
CA ARG A 94 4.08 10.09 24.22
C ARG A 94 5.42 9.44 23.87
N TYR A 95 5.39 8.22 23.35
CA TYR A 95 6.60 7.47 23.00
C TYR A 95 6.88 7.46 21.50
N GLU A 96 6.18 8.30 20.72
CA GLU A 96 6.35 8.42 19.27
C GLU A 96 6.31 7.06 18.53
N VAL A 97 5.50 6.11 18.99
CA VAL A 97 5.48 4.72 18.47
C VAL A 97 5.07 4.68 16.99
N ASN A 98 4.29 5.67 16.55
CA ASN A 98 3.86 5.82 15.16
C ASN A 98 4.81 6.66 14.29
N LYS A 99 5.96 7.11 14.81
CA LYS A 99 6.93 7.90 14.04
C LYS A 99 7.50 7.08 12.89
N ASN A 100 7.60 7.70 11.72
CA ASN A 100 8.09 7.06 10.49
C ASN A 100 7.34 5.77 10.10
N VAL A 101 6.07 5.60 10.52
CA VAL A 101 5.17 4.60 9.92
C VAL A 101 5.02 4.92 8.43
N ARG A 102 5.05 3.88 7.58
CA ARG A 102 5.20 3.99 6.12
C ARG A 102 4.15 4.92 5.52
N ILE A 103 4.54 5.63 4.46
CA ILE A 103 3.71 6.56 3.69
C ILE A 103 2.37 5.95 3.23
N HIS A 104 2.33 4.63 2.98
CA HIS A 104 1.13 3.90 2.55
C HIS A 104 0.08 3.69 3.64
N ASP A 105 0.46 3.82 4.92
CA ASP A 105 -0.45 3.66 6.07
C ASP A 105 -0.96 5.02 6.57
N ARG A 106 -0.57 6.11 5.91
CA ARG A 106 -1.12 7.46 6.15
C ARG A 106 -2.35 7.66 5.28
N VAL A 107 -3.47 8.02 5.88
CA VAL A 107 -4.61 8.55 5.13
C VAL A 107 -4.21 9.95 4.66
N TRP A 108 -3.95 10.09 3.36
CA TRP A 108 -3.72 11.39 2.75
C TRP A 108 -5.08 12.03 2.49
N ILE A 109 -5.40 13.07 3.25
CA ILE A 109 -6.42 14.03 2.83
C ILE A 109 -5.69 14.97 1.88
N ALA A 110 -5.73 14.64 0.59
CA ALA A 110 -5.23 15.48 -0.47
C ALA A 110 -6.37 16.40 -0.92
N ASP A 111 -6.16 17.71 -0.84
CA ASP A 111 -7.00 18.67 -1.56
C ASP A 111 -6.56 18.77 -3.02
N ASP A 112 -7.38 19.42 -3.85
CA ASP A 112 -7.11 19.56 -5.29
C ASP A 112 -5.75 20.25 -5.54
N GLY A 113 -5.39 21.23 -4.70
CA GLY A 113 -4.11 21.94 -4.81
C GLY A 113 -2.90 21.03 -4.56
N PHE A 114 -2.99 20.11 -3.59
CA PHE A 114 -1.95 19.12 -3.35
C PHE A 114 -1.83 18.13 -4.52
N ILE A 115 -2.95 17.67 -5.07
CA ILE A 115 -2.96 16.75 -6.22
C ILE A 115 -2.32 17.42 -7.43
N ASP A 116 -2.71 18.66 -7.74
CA ASP A 116 -2.16 19.43 -8.84
C ASP A 116 -0.64 19.61 -8.69
N ALA A 117 -0.18 20.03 -7.51
CA ALA A 117 1.24 20.18 -7.23
C ALA A 117 2.02 18.88 -7.41
N MET A 118 1.42 17.73 -7.10
CA MET A 118 2.05 16.43 -7.32
C MET A 118 2.07 16.01 -8.77
N ILE A 119 1.00 16.27 -9.52
CA ILE A 119 0.96 16.05 -10.97
C ILE A 119 2.06 16.87 -11.64
N TYR A 120 2.20 18.17 -11.32
CA TYR A 120 3.24 19.01 -11.89
C TYR A 120 4.65 18.46 -11.63
N LYS A 121 4.98 18.15 -10.37
CA LYS A 121 6.31 17.59 -10.04
C LYS A 121 6.58 16.27 -10.75
N VAL A 122 5.56 15.42 -10.91
CA VAL A 122 5.68 14.15 -11.65
C VAL A 122 5.94 14.39 -13.13
N LEU A 123 5.25 15.37 -13.74
CA LEU A 123 5.43 15.70 -15.15
C LEU A 123 6.80 16.34 -15.45
N GLU A 124 7.37 17.07 -14.48
CA GLU A 124 8.71 17.68 -14.55
C GLU A 124 9.87 16.66 -14.45
N LEU A 125 9.62 15.42 -14.03
CA LEU A 125 10.68 14.42 -13.95
C LEU A 125 11.29 14.13 -15.33
N GLU A 126 12.61 14.26 -15.42
CA GLU A 126 13.34 13.99 -16.66
C GLU A 126 13.93 12.56 -16.69
N GLY A 127 14.48 12.18 -17.85
CA GLY A 127 15.14 10.89 -18.07
C GLY A 127 14.20 9.68 -18.07
N GLU A 128 14.79 8.49 -17.92
CA GLU A 128 14.05 7.22 -17.97
C GLU A 128 12.99 7.12 -16.88
N ILE A 129 13.33 7.56 -15.65
CA ILE A 129 12.39 7.61 -14.53
C ILE A 129 11.21 8.52 -14.86
N GLY A 130 11.46 9.69 -15.46
CA GLY A 130 10.40 10.58 -15.93
C GLY A 130 9.45 9.92 -16.93
N THR A 131 10.00 9.23 -17.92
CA THR A 131 9.20 8.51 -18.94
C THR A 131 8.37 7.38 -18.33
N ILE A 132 8.97 6.58 -17.44
CA ILE A 132 8.26 5.51 -16.69
C ILE A 132 7.13 6.11 -15.86
N THR A 133 7.40 7.22 -15.16
CA THR A 133 6.41 7.84 -14.27
C THR A 133 5.25 8.45 -15.05
N ARG A 134 5.53 9.15 -16.17
CA ARG A 134 4.48 9.65 -17.07
C ARG A 134 3.65 8.52 -17.66
N PHE A 135 4.30 7.43 -18.09
CA PHE A 135 3.59 6.26 -18.59
C PHE A 135 2.67 5.67 -17.52
N ALA A 136 3.14 5.50 -16.29
CA ALA A 136 2.32 5.03 -15.18
C ALA A 136 1.13 5.96 -14.91
N LEU A 137 1.37 7.27 -14.87
CA LEU A 137 0.34 8.29 -14.61
C LEU A 137 -0.78 8.25 -15.65
N PHE A 138 -0.44 8.25 -16.95
CA PHE A 138 -1.43 8.25 -18.02
C PHE A 138 -2.09 6.89 -18.23
N SER A 139 -1.36 5.79 -18.05
CA SER A 139 -1.88 4.45 -18.33
C SER A 139 -2.68 3.86 -17.18
N GLY A 140 -2.45 4.32 -15.94
CA GLY A 140 -2.99 3.73 -14.73
C GLY A 140 -2.44 2.33 -14.41
N LEU A 141 -1.43 1.86 -15.15
CA LEU A 141 -0.85 0.54 -15.00
C LEU A 141 0.12 0.48 -13.82
N ARG A 142 0.16 -0.68 -13.16
CA ARG A 142 1.12 -0.99 -12.10
C ARG A 142 2.39 -1.58 -12.70
N GLY A 143 3.46 -1.60 -11.90
CA GLY A 143 4.80 -2.04 -12.35
C GLY A 143 4.80 -3.32 -13.20
N GLU A 144 4.16 -4.40 -12.75
CA GLU A 144 4.11 -5.65 -13.51
C GLU A 144 3.37 -5.51 -14.85
N GLU A 145 2.28 -4.74 -14.90
CA GLU A 145 1.48 -4.50 -16.11
C GLU A 145 2.25 -3.60 -17.08
N MET A 146 3.00 -2.62 -16.56
CA MET A 146 3.89 -1.76 -17.33
C MET A 146 5.02 -2.58 -17.96
N THR A 147 5.69 -3.45 -17.20
CA THR A 147 6.73 -4.36 -17.70
C THR A 147 6.19 -5.22 -18.84
N TYR A 148 5.01 -5.83 -18.63
CA TYR A 148 4.36 -6.59 -19.69
C TYR A 148 4.05 -5.76 -20.93
N ALA A 149 3.53 -4.54 -20.80
CA ALA A 149 3.28 -3.64 -21.93
C ALA A 149 4.57 -3.26 -22.69
N HIS A 150 5.69 -3.17 -21.97
CA HIS A 150 7.01 -2.86 -22.54
C HIS A 150 7.61 -4.03 -23.31
N GLU A 151 7.58 -5.22 -22.73
CA GLU A 151 8.23 -6.40 -23.28
C GLU A 151 7.39 -7.09 -24.36
N THR A 152 6.06 -7.03 -24.25
CA THR A 152 5.18 -7.76 -25.17
C THR A 152 5.23 -7.13 -26.57
N PRO A 153 5.42 -7.96 -27.61
CA PRO A 153 5.35 -7.51 -29.01
C PRO A 153 3.97 -6.97 -29.38
N ILE A 154 3.94 -6.10 -30.37
CA ILE A 154 2.69 -5.56 -30.95
C ILE A 154 2.17 -6.56 -31.99
N CYS A 155 0.86 -6.76 -32.02
CA CYS A 155 0.17 -7.52 -33.05
C CYS A 155 -0.01 -6.67 -34.32
N ASP A 156 0.34 -7.25 -35.46
CA ASP A 156 0.15 -6.61 -36.77
C ASP A 156 -1.28 -6.80 -37.33
N VAL A 157 -2.10 -7.63 -36.68
CA VAL A 157 -3.48 -7.92 -37.09
C VAL A 157 -4.43 -6.95 -36.38
N LEU A 158 -5.10 -6.09 -37.16
CA LEU A 158 -5.91 -4.98 -36.65
C LEU A 158 -7.28 -5.37 -36.09
N SER A 159 -7.77 -6.59 -36.36
CA SER A 159 -9.09 -7.04 -35.88
C SER A 159 -9.22 -8.55 -35.83
N GLY A 160 -9.98 -9.08 -34.85
CA GLY A 160 -10.40 -10.49 -34.80
C GLY A 160 -9.29 -11.49 -34.47
N CYS A 161 -8.18 -11.03 -33.90
CA CYS A 161 -7.05 -11.87 -33.51
C CYS A 161 -7.11 -12.24 -32.02
N ASP A 162 -6.90 -13.52 -31.70
CA ASP A 162 -6.85 -14.06 -30.33
C ASP A 162 -5.41 -14.41 -29.91
N CYS A 163 -4.43 -13.61 -30.35
CA CYS A 163 -3.03 -13.85 -30.00
C CYS A 163 -2.65 -13.19 -28.67
N ASN A 164 -1.54 -13.66 -28.08
CA ASN A 164 -0.98 -13.13 -26.83
C ASN A 164 -0.14 -11.85 -27.02
N LYS A 165 -0.23 -11.19 -28.19
CA LYS A 165 0.47 -9.91 -28.46
C LYS A 165 -0.40 -8.73 -28.04
N LEU A 166 0.21 -7.56 -27.90
CA LEU A 166 -0.51 -6.32 -27.63
C LEU A 166 -1.24 -5.85 -28.89
N HIS A 167 -2.53 -5.56 -28.77
CA HIS A 167 -3.27 -4.89 -29.83
C HIS A 167 -3.28 -3.39 -29.54
N LEU A 168 -2.75 -2.59 -30.48
CA LEU A 168 -2.80 -1.14 -30.39
C LEU A 168 -3.65 -0.55 -31.52
N VAL A 169 -4.43 0.47 -31.18
CA VAL A 169 -5.10 1.33 -32.15
C VAL A 169 -4.66 2.76 -31.90
N VAL A 170 -4.10 3.41 -32.91
CA VAL A 170 -3.71 4.83 -32.85
C VAL A 170 -4.86 5.68 -33.38
N LYS A 171 -5.29 6.66 -32.59
CA LYS A 171 -6.33 7.62 -33.01
C LYS A 171 -5.90 9.04 -32.63
N GLY A 172 -5.44 9.79 -33.62
CA GLY A 172 -4.85 11.12 -33.41
C GLY A 172 -3.63 11.03 -32.50
N ASN A 173 -3.63 11.81 -31.41
CA ASN A 173 -2.52 11.86 -30.46
C ASN A 173 -2.60 10.81 -29.34
N TYR A 174 -3.48 9.82 -29.46
CA TYR A 174 -3.70 8.80 -28.43
C TYR A 174 -3.50 7.39 -28.97
N VAL A 175 -3.03 6.52 -28.08
CA VAL A 175 -2.89 5.07 -28.26
C VAL A 175 -3.91 4.38 -27.37
N PHE A 176 -4.74 3.54 -27.96
CA PHE A 176 -5.62 2.60 -27.28
C PHE A 176 -4.90 1.26 -27.25
N LEU A 177 -4.51 0.82 -26.07
CA LEU A 177 -3.74 -0.39 -25.87
C LEU A 177 -4.62 -1.45 -25.19
N VAL A 178 -4.76 -2.60 -25.82
CA VAL A 178 -5.41 -3.79 -25.22
C VAL A 178 -4.30 -4.65 -24.61
N LEU A 179 -4.37 -4.89 -23.30
CA LEU A 179 -3.36 -5.64 -22.56
C LEU A 179 -3.70 -7.13 -22.47
N ASN A 180 -5.00 -7.47 -22.50
CA ASN A 180 -5.54 -8.82 -22.35
C ASN A 180 -4.79 -9.69 -21.31
N ARG A 181 -4.46 -9.09 -20.15
CA ARG A 181 -3.71 -9.76 -19.09
C ARG A 181 -4.57 -9.88 -17.84
N ILE A 182 -4.66 -11.10 -17.33
CA ILE A 182 -5.34 -11.44 -16.08
C ILE A 182 -4.26 -11.78 -15.06
N VAL A 183 -4.15 -10.99 -13.99
CA VAL A 183 -3.27 -11.29 -12.84
C VAL A 183 -4.13 -11.42 -11.59
N GLY A 184 -4.33 -12.66 -11.13
CA GLY A 184 -5.20 -12.96 -9.99
C GLY A 184 -6.67 -12.62 -10.28
N GLN A 185 -7.28 -11.76 -9.48
CA GLN A 185 -8.66 -11.27 -9.67
C GLN A 185 -8.76 -9.95 -10.46
N LYS A 186 -7.64 -9.45 -11.01
CA LYS A 186 -7.59 -8.17 -11.71
C LYS A 186 -7.42 -8.40 -13.21
N CYS A 187 -8.29 -7.74 -13.97
CA CYS A 187 -8.27 -7.73 -15.42
C CYS A 187 -8.07 -6.29 -15.87
N ALA A 188 -6.89 -5.97 -16.41
CA ALA A 188 -6.68 -4.74 -17.15
C ALA A 188 -6.99 -5.02 -18.62
N PHE A 189 -8.17 -4.60 -19.08
CA PHE A 189 -8.64 -4.92 -20.43
C PHE A 189 -8.03 -3.98 -21.47
N PHE A 190 -7.98 -2.68 -21.19
CA PHE A 190 -7.38 -1.68 -22.07
C PHE A 190 -6.91 -0.44 -21.30
N THR A 191 -6.05 0.36 -21.92
CA THR A 191 -5.62 1.67 -21.43
C THR A 191 -5.48 2.67 -22.58
N ILE A 192 -5.54 3.97 -22.28
CA ILE A 192 -5.43 5.07 -23.25
C ILE A 192 -4.28 5.96 -22.83
N ILE A 193 -3.34 6.19 -23.74
CA ILE A 193 -2.07 6.89 -23.41
C ILE A 193 -1.74 7.89 -24.53
N PRO A 194 -1.17 9.06 -24.24
CA PRO A 194 -0.62 9.93 -25.26
C PRO A 194 0.42 9.19 -26.13
N LEU A 195 0.31 9.32 -27.45
CA LEU A 195 1.17 8.64 -28.43
C LEU A 195 2.66 8.94 -28.20
N LYS A 196 2.98 10.19 -27.85
CA LYS A 196 4.35 10.59 -27.52
C LYS A 196 4.91 9.78 -26.34
N VAL A 197 4.14 9.66 -25.26
CA VAL A 197 4.54 8.92 -24.05
C VAL A 197 4.69 7.43 -24.35
N TRP A 198 3.79 6.84 -25.16
CA TRP A 198 3.92 5.45 -25.60
C TRP A 198 5.22 5.19 -26.37
N ASN A 199 5.53 6.06 -27.34
CA ASN A 199 6.73 5.92 -28.17
C ASN A 199 8.00 6.05 -27.34
N GLU A 200 8.07 7.04 -26.45
CA GLU A 200 9.19 7.22 -25.51
C GLU A 200 9.36 6.00 -24.60
N TYR A 201 8.25 5.46 -24.09
CA TYR A 201 8.27 4.30 -23.21
C TYR A 201 8.79 3.03 -23.91
N LYS A 202 8.33 2.73 -25.14
CA LYS A 202 8.72 1.50 -25.85
C LYS A 202 10.18 1.46 -26.31
N VAL A 203 10.86 2.60 -26.33
CA VAL A 203 12.29 2.66 -26.68
C VAL A 203 13.22 2.66 -25.45
N LEU A 204 12.67 2.73 -24.23
CA LEU A 204 13.45 2.59 -22.99
C LEU A 204 14.24 1.28 -22.99
N GLY A 205 15.50 1.33 -22.58
CA GLY A 205 16.42 0.18 -22.59
C GLY A 205 16.98 -0.21 -23.96
N ARG A 206 16.41 0.25 -25.09
CA ARG A 206 16.96 -0.03 -26.44
C ARG A 206 18.10 0.90 -26.85
N GLN A 207 18.25 2.05 -26.19
CA GLN A 207 19.31 3.03 -26.47
C GLN A 207 20.65 2.71 -25.78
N ALA A 208 20.66 1.88 -24.73
CA ALA A 208 21.89 1.43 -24.06
C ALA A 208 22.76 0.55 -24.98
N ASN A 209 22.14 -0.22 -25.87
CA ASN A 209 22.84 -1.14 -26.78
C ASN A 209 23.31 -0.50 -28.11
N ARG A 210 23.12 0.81 -28.31
CA ARG A 210 23.56 1.52 -29.53
C ARG A 210 24.86 2.31 -29.34
N LYS A 211 25.43 2.35 -28.14
CA LYS A 211 26.71 3.01 -27.87
C LYS A 211 27.93 2.07 -27.93
N GLU A 212 27.74 0.81 -28.33
CA GLU A 212 28.80 -0.21 -28.43
C GLU A 212 29.03 -0.74 -29.86
N THR A 213 28.61 -0.01 -30.89
CA THR A 213 28.94 -0.27 -32.30
C THR A 213 29.33 1.01 -32.99
#